data_AF-A0A846HGA9-F1
#
_entry.id   AF-A0A846HGA9-F1
#
_cell.length_a   1.000
_cell.length_b   1.000
_cell.length_c   1.000
_cell.angle_alpha   90.00
_cell.angle_beta   90.00
_cell.angle_gamma   90.00
#
_symmetry.space_group_name_H-M   'P 1'
#
loop_
_entity.id
_entity.type
_entity.pdbx_description
1 polymer ?
#
loop_
_entity_poly.entity_id
_entity_poly.type
_entity_poly.pdbx_seq_one_letter_code
_entity_poly.pdbx_strand_id
1 'polypeptide(L)'
;MAIDEFPIGETLIAVSIVEDKEFAGNQLCFDQVKLFFQNTTITLLPIADTDEIEIIQESTNTPSVVNTLYWCESFIGKKLMTIWVCENDHGYRVQVIFAFEYLRPSIAFVAEGSVIKAFRFEQIYKIKASETDLQHSQVS
;
A
#
# COMPACT_ATOMS: atom_id res chain seq x y z
N MET A 1 18.75 15.78 -0.29
CA MET A 1 17.38 15.25 -0.39
C MET A 1 17.46 14.07 -1.33
N ALA A 2 17.35 12.84 -0.83
CA ALA A 2 17.25 11.68 -1.70
C ALA A 2 15.95 11.83 -2.50
N ILE A 3 16.05 11.86 -3.82
CA ILE A 3 14.88 11.81 -4.69
C ILE A 3 14.56 10.33 -4.76
N ASP A 4 13.47 9.90 -4.10
CA ASP A 4 13.00 8.52 -4.23
C ASP A 4 12.45 8.37 -5.67
N GLU A 5 13.22 7.78 -6.57
CA GLU A 5 12.86 7.61 -7.99
C GLU A 5 11.96 6.39 -8.17
N PHE A 6 10.73 6.48 -7.72
CA PHE A 6 9.80 5.38 -7.90
C PHE A 6 9.56 5.01 -9.38
N PRO A 7 9.29 3.73 -9.69
CA PRO A 7 9.13 3.24 -11.05
C PRO A 7 7.74 3.57 -11.63
N ILE A 8 7.41 4.86 -11.71
CA ILE A 8 6.15 5.34 -12.29
C ILE A 8 6.03 4.84 -13.74
N GLY A 9 4.88 4.26 -14.06
CA GLY A 9 4.57 3.66 -15.35
C GLY A 9 4.92 2.16 -15.46
N GLU A 10 5.70 1.60 -14.53
CA GLU A 10 5.99 0.17 -14.51
C GLU A 10 4.83 -0.64 -13.94
N THR A 11 4.70 -1.87 -14.43
CA THR A 11 3.69 -2.83 -14.00
C THR A 11 4.13 -3.55 -12.72
N LEU A 12 3.27 -3.59 -11.71
CA LEU A 12 3.48 -4.41 -10.52
C LEU A 12 3.30 -5.90 -10.86
N ILE A 13 4.33 -6.70 -10.63
CA ILE A 13 4.38 -8.13 -10.96
C ILE A 13 4.06 -8.98 -9.72
N ALA A 14 4.57 -8.57 -8.55
CA ALA A 14 4.34 -9.31 -7.32
C ALA A 14 4.51 -8.40 -6.09
N VAL A 15 3.99 -8.88 -4.96
CA VAL A 15 4.25 -8.31 -3.64
C VAL A 15 4.70 -9.42 -2.71
N SER A 16 5.81 -9.23 -2.02
CA SER A 16 6.27 -10.10 -0.93
C SER A 16 6.22 -9.34 0.37
N ILE A 17 5.92 -10.02 1.47
CA ILE A 17 5.97 -9.45 2.81
C ILE A 17 6.77 -10.34 3.75
N VAL A 18 7.25 -9.74 4.82
CA VAL A 18 7.68 -10.44 6.04
C VAL A 18 6.77 -9.95 7.16
N GLU A 19 5.96 -10.85 7.71
CA GLU A 19 5.09 -10.54 8.85
C GLU A 19 5.93 -10.45 10.13
N ASP A 20 5.61 -9.48 10.98
CA ASP A 20 6.13 -9.39 12.34
C ASP A 20 5.58 -10.56 13.15
N LYS A 21 6.47 -11.43 13.63
CA LYS A 21 6.12 -12.63 14.41
C LYS A 21 5.95 -12.36 15.90
N GLU A 22 6.44 -11.22 16.38
CA GLU A 22 6.39 -10.82 17.77
C GLU A 22 5.09 -10.07 18.09
N PHE A 23 4.42 -9.54 17.07
CA PHE A 23 3.12 -8.89 17.21
C PHE A 23 2.01 -9.89 17.61
N ALA A 24 1.53 -9.79 18.85
CA ALA A 24 0.50 -10.68 19.39
C ALA A 24 -0.96 -10.23 19.10
N GLY A 25 -1.16 -9.15 18.34
CA GLY A 25 -2.49 -8.62 18.03
C GLY A 25 -3.17 -9.32 16.85
N ASN A 26 -4.40 -8.90 16.54
CA ASN A 26 -5.18 -9.41 15.39
C ASN A 26 -4.96 -8.61 14.10
N GLN A 27 -4.04 -7.65 14.11
CA GLN A 27 -3.68 -6.82 12.97
C GLN A 27 -2.52 -7.45 12.23
N LEU A 28 -2.50 -7.31 10.90
CA LEU A 28 -1.34 -7.67 10.10
C LEU A 28 -0.29 -6.56 10.20
N CYS A 29 0.85 -6.89 10.79
CA CYS A 29 2.02 -6.03 10.94
C CYS A 29 3.18 -6.64 10.13
N PHE A 30 3.95 -5.78 9.47
CA PHE A 30 5.02 -6.22 8.56
C PHE A 30 6.37 -5.62 8.96
N ASP A 31 7.38 -6.48 9.06
CA ASP A 31 8.79 -6.08 9.16
C ASP A 31 9.34 -5.63 7.81
N GLN A 32 8.72 -6.07 6.72
CA GLN A 32 9.16 -5.74 5.37
C GLN A 32 8.02 -5.88 4.37
N VAL A 33 7.96 -4.94 3.42
CA VAL A 33 7.12 -5.05 2.23
C VAL A 33 7.99 -4.85 0.99
N LYS A 34 7.91 -5.76 0.03
CA LYS A 34 8.60 -5.67 -1.27
C LYS A 34 7.59 -5.64 -2.41
N LEU A 35 7.65 -4.59 -3.21
CA LEU A 35 6.89 -4.44 -4.44
C LEU A 35 7.81 -4.68 -5.62
N PHE A 36 7.54 -5.73 -6.39
CA PHE A 36 8.33 -6.09 -7.58
C PHE A 36 7.67 -5.51 -8.83
N PHE A 37 8.34 -4.57 -9.46
CA PHE A 37 7.99 -4.04 -10.77
C PHE A 37 8.81 -4.76 -11.86
N GLN A 38 8.59 -4.38 -13.12
CA GLN A 38 9.21 -5.04 -14.26
C GLN A 38 10.74 -4.94 -14.25
N ASN A 39 11.28 -3.79 -13.85
CA ASN A 39 12.72 -3.56 -13.80
C ASN A 39 13.21 -3.08 -12.43
N THR A 40 12.29 -2.77 -11.51
CA THR A 40 12.61 -2.15 -10.23
C THR A 40 11.91 -2.85 -9.07
N THR A 41 12.62 -3.04 -7.96
CA THR A 41 12.07 -3.52 -6.70
C THR A 41 12.07 -2.35 -5.73
N ILE A 42 10.92 -2.10 -5.11
CA ILE A 42 10.79 -1.15 -4.00
C ILE A 42 10.61 -1.96 -2.72
N THR A 43 11.52 -1.77 -1.77
CA THR A 43 11.43 -2.34 -0.43
C THR A 43 11.07 -1.23 0.55
N LEU A 44 10.06 -1.48 1.38
CA LEU A 44 9.68 -0.65 2.51
C LEU A 44 10.10 -1.37 3.79
N LEU A 45 10.85 -0.69 4.65
CA LEU A 45 11.28 -1.18 5.96
C LEU A 45 10.89 -0.16 7.04
N PRO A 46 10.32 -0.60 8.17
CA PRO A 46 10.21 0.27 9.33
C PRO A 46 11.61 0.52 9.90
N ILE A 47 11.88 1.75 10.32
CA ILE A 47 13.06 2.06 11.11
C ILE A 47 12.71 1.79 12.58
N ALA A 48 13.55 1.00 13.25
CA ALA A 48 13.30 0.60 14.63
C ALA A 48 13.22 1.82 15.57
N ASP A 49 12.29 1.75 16.52
CA ASP A 49 12.06 2.77 17.55
C ASP A 49 11.66 4.15 17.01
N THR A 50 11.22 4.23 15.74
CA THR A 50 10.67 5.45 15.13
C THR A 50 9.37 5.14 14.40
N ASP A 51 8.68 6.17 13.91
CA ASP A 51 7.53 6.04 13.00
C ASP A 51 7.96 6.24 11.54
N GLU A 52 9.19 5.88 11.17
CA GLU A 52 9.76 6.15 9.85
C GLU A 52 9.81 4.90 8.95
N ILE A 53 9.51 5.10 7.67
CA ILE A 53 9.67 4.11 6.60
C ILE A 53 10.93 4.43 5.82
N GLU A 54 11.89 3.51 5.85
CA GLU A 54 12.98 3.48 4.89
C GLU A 54 12.49 2.89 3.56
N ILE A 55 12.85 3.56 2.46
CA ILE A 55 12.45 3.19 1.10
C ILE A 55 13.72 2.86 0.33
N ILE A 56 13.87 1.59 -0.04
CA ILE A 56 15.03 1.09 -0.78
C ILE A 56 14.59 0.74 -2.19
N GLN A 57 15.35 1.21 -3.19
CA GLN A 57 15.12 0.93 -4.59
C GLN A 57 16.29 0.16 -5.19
N GLU A 58 15.98 -0.93 -5.87
CA GLU A 58 16.97 -1.80 -6.50
C GLU A 58 16.50 -2.21 -7.89
N SER A 59 17.44 -2.36 -8.83
CA SER A 59 17.11 -2.96 -10.14
C SER A 59 16.72 -4.42 -9.95
N THR A 60 15.57 -4.83 -10.49
CA THR A 60 15.06 -6.20 -10.32
C THR A 60 15.79 -7.18 -11.22
N ASN A 61 16.33 -8.24 -10.63
CA ASN A 61 16.49 -9.52 -11.32
C ASN A 61 15.21 -10.32 -11.08
N THR A 62 14.53 -10.73 -12.15
CA THR A 62 13.21 -11.36 -12.11
C THR A 62 13.15 -12.46 -11.03
N PRO A 63 12.32 -12.32 -9.99
CA PRO A 63 12.26 -13.32 -8.93
C PRO A 63 11.62 -14.62 -9.45
N SER A 64 12.20 -15.77 -9.08
CA SER A 64 11.82 -17.08 -9.61
C SER A 64 10.47 -17.58 -9.07
N VAL A 65 10.07 -17.17 -7.87
CA VAL A 65 8.74 -17.40 -7.27
C VAL A 65 8.51 -16.32 -6.21
N VAL A 66 7.41 -15.56 -6.32
CA VAL A 66 6.96 -14.64 -5.25
C VAL A 66 5.55 -15.02 -4.85
N ASN A 67 5.33 -15.27 -3.57
CA ASN A 67 4.03 -15.63 -3.04
C ASN A 67 3.23 -14.35 -2.78
N THR A 68 2.49 -13.89 -3.79
CA THR A 68 1.63 -12.71 -3.65
C THR A 68 0.44 -13.05 -2.74
N LEU A 69 0.23 -12.22 -1.72
CA LEU A 69 -0.93 -12.37 -0.84
C LEU A 69 -2.25 -12.04 -1.54
N TYR A 70 -3.31 -12.76 -1.18
CA TYR A 70 -4.64 -12.66 -1.82
C TYR A 70 -5.18 -11.22 -1.88
N TRP A 71 -4.94 -10.40 -0.86
CA TRP A 71 -5.44 -9.02 -0.80
C TRP A 71 -4.63 -8.04 -1.68
N CYS A 72 -3.44 -8.45 -2.15
CA CYS A 72 -2.63 -7.71 -3.13
C CYS A 72 -2.95 -8.08 -4.58
N GLU A 73 -3.63 -9.21 -4.83
CA GLU A 73 -3.87 -9.71 -6.19
C GLU A 73 -4.54 -8.69 -7.09
N SER A 74 -5.44 -7.86 -6.54
CA SER A 74 -6.13 -6.81 -7.29
C SER A 74 -5.22 -5.71 -7.85
N PHE A 75 -3.96 -5.65 -7.43
CA PHE A 75 -2.97 -4.67 -7.89
C PHE A 75 -1.98 -5.27 -8.90
N ILE A 76 -1.88 -6.60 -8.98
CA ILE A 76 -0.95 -7.27 -9.89
C ILE A 76 -1.36 -7.04 -11.33
N GLY A 77 -0.37 -6.82 -12.20
CA GLY A 77 -0.58 -6.49 -13.61
C GLY A 77 -0.97 -5.03 -13.86
N LYS A 78 -1.14 -4.22 -12.81
CA LYS A 78 -1.47 -2.80 -12.93
C LYS A 78 -0.22 -1.94 -12.91
N LYS A 79 -0.25 -0.86 -13.70
CA LYS A 79 0.82 0.14 -13.73
C LYS A 79 0.76 1.04 -12.52
N LEU A 80 1.92 1.35 -11.96
CA LEU A 80 2.05 2.40 -10.96
C LEU A 80 1.87 3.77 -11.62
N MET A 81 0.88 4.54 -11.19
CA MET A 81 0.56 5.82 -11.83
C MET A 81 1.09 7.01 -11.04
N THR A 82 1.05 6.93 -9.72
CA THR A 82 1.56 7.98 -8.83
C THR A 82 1.82 7.42 -7.44
N ILE A 83 2.66 8.13 -6.67
CA ILE A 83 2.98 7.82 -5.29
C ILE A 83 2.95 9.12 -4.48
N TRP A 84 2.50 9.00 -3.23
CA TRP A 84 2.67 10.03 -2.23
C TRP A 84 3.51 9.48 -1.09
N VAL A 85 4.62 10.16 -0.80
CA VAL A 85 5.40 9.95 0.43
C VAL A 85 5.04 11.10 1.36
N CYS A 86 4.48 10.77 2.52
CA CYS A 86 4.03 11.75 3.51
C CYS A 86 5.03 11.77 4.67
N GLU A 87 5.50 12.98 4.99
CA GLU A 87 6.41 13.23 6.10
C GLU A 87 5.65 13.87 7.27
N ASN A 88 6.07 13.58 8.50
CA ASN A 88 5.60 14.30 9.68
C ASN A 88 6.36 15.63 9.87
N ASP A 89 6.07 16.35 10.95
CA ASP A 89 6.72 17.62 11.31
C ASP A 89 8.21 17.50 11.65
N HIS A 90 8.68 16.29 11.95
CA HIS A 90 10.09 15.96 12.18
C HIS A 90 10.83 15.56 10.88
N GLY A 91 10.13 15.47 9.75
CA GLY A 91 10.68 15.05 8.47
C GLY A 91 10.77 13.52 8.29
N TYR A 92 10.17 12.74 9.18
CA TYR A 92 10.13 11.28 9.05
C TYR A 92 9.06 10.87 8.06
N ARG A 93 9.40 9.94 7.17
CA ARG A 93 8.50 9.36 6.17
C ARG A 93 7.56 8.38 6.85
N VAL A 94 6.42 8.87 7.33
CA VAL A 94 5.47 8.06 8.12
C VAL A 94 4.52 7.22 7.26
N GLN A 95 4.32 7.60 6.00
CA GLN A 95 3.35 6.96 5.12
C GLN A 95 3.77 6.99 3.66
N VAL A 96 3.56 5.87 2.95
CA VAL A 96 3.74 5.74 1.50
C VAL A 96 2.46 5.24 0.86
N ILE A 97 1.92 5.99 -0.08
CA ILE A 97 0.63 5.71 -0.74
C ILE A 97 0.88 5.43 -2.22
N PHE A 98 0.42 4.29 -2.70
CA PHE A 98 0.52 3.87 -4.10
C PHE A 98 -0.82 3.99 -4.80
N ALA A 99 -0.80 4.49 -6.04
CA ALA A 99 -1.93 4.48 -6.96
C ALA A 99 -1.63 3.59 -8.17
N PHE A 100 -2.39 2.52 -8.32
CA PHE A 100 -2.28 1.60 -9.45
C PHE A 100 -3.42 1.81 -10.45
N GLU A 101 -3.09 1.74 -11.75
CA GLU A 101 -3.99 1.86 -12.93
C GLU A 101 -4.60 3.25 -13.16
N TYR A 102 -5.01 3.96 -12.11
CA TYR A 102 -5.57 5.30 -12.16
C TYR A 102 -4.89 6.23 -11.14
N LEU A 103 -5.12 7.54 -11.24
CA LEU A 103 -4.63 8.54 -10.27
C LEU A 103 -5.48 8.59 -8.99
N ARG A 104 -5.79 7.43 -8.41
CA ARG A 104 -6.49 7.30 -7.13
C ARG A 104 -5.69 6.41 -6.18
N PRO A 105 -5.59 6.77 -4.88
CA PRO A 105 -4.98 5.90 -3.88
C PRO A 105 -5.55 4.49 -3.96
N SER A 106 -4.67 3.50 -3.98
CA SER A 106 -5.02 2.08 -4.06
C SER A 106 -4.66 1.38 -2.76
N ILE A 107 -3.45 1.66 -2.25
CA ILE A 107 -2.96 1.13 -0.97
C ILE A 107 -2.04 2.14 -0.30
N ALA A 108 -2.09 2.23 1.03
CA ALA A 108 -1.13 2.95 1.86
C ALA A 108 -0.38 1.96 2.76
N PHE A 109 0.89 2.24 2.96
CA PHE A 109 1.72 1.66 4.00
C PHE A 109 2.06 2.75 5.01
N VAL A 110 1.85 2.46 6.29
CA VAL A 110 2.05 3.41 7.40
C VAL A 110 3.00 2.78 8.40
N ALA A 111 4.03 3.51 8.81
CA ALA A 111 4.86 3.13 9.95
C ALA A 111 4.13 3.51 11.24
N GLU A 112 4.09 2.58 12.18
CA GLU A 112 3.55 2.78 13.52
C GLU A 112 4.46 2.04 14.50
N GLY A 113 5.38 2.78 15.12
CA GLY A 113 6.56 2.22 15.76
C GLY A 113 7.37 1.37 14.78
N SER A 114 7.92 0.25 15.27
CA SER A 114 8.83 -0.62 14.50
C SER A 114 8.14 -1.53 13.46
N VAL A 115 6.89 -1.26 13.05
CA VAL A 115 6.15 -2.09 12.10
C VAL A 115 5.49 -1.26 10.99
N ILE A 116 5.26 -1.90 9.84
CA ILE A 116 4.45 -1.36 8.74
C ILE A 116 3.05 -1.97 8.78
N LYS A 117 2.02 -1.14 8.62
CA LYS A 117 0.62 -1.55 8.41
C LYS A 117 0.13 -1.18 7.01
N ALA A 118 -0.72 -2.02 6.42
CA ALA A 118 -1.27 -1.79 5.09
C ALA A 118 -2.77 -1.44 5.13
N PHE A 119 -3.16 -0.42 4.36
CA PHE A 119 -4.54 0.03 4.23
C PHE A 119 -4.95 0.08 2.76
N ARG A 120 -5.98 -0.68 2.38
CA ARG A 120 -6.55 -0.61 1.02
C ARG A 120 -7.58 0.51 0.96
N PHE A 121 -7.54 1.28 -0.12
CA PHE A 121 -8.50 2.36 -0.33
C PHE A 121 -9.70 1.90 -1.15
N GLU A 122 -10.86 2.36 -0.72
CA GLU A 122 -12.10 2.29 -1.48
C GLU A 122 -12.63 3.69 -1.75
N GLN A 123 -13.20 3.88 -2.92
CA GLN A 123 -13.77 5.17 -3.30
C GLN A 123 -15.06 5.41 -2.53
N ILE A 124 -15.18 6.56 -1.88
CA ILE A 124 -16.41 6.98 -1.20
C ILE A 124 -17.37 7.53 -2.26
N TYR A 125 -18.58 6.97 -2.33
CA TYR A 125 -19.64 7.41 -3.24
C TYR A 125 -20.70 8.22 -2.50
N LYS A 126 -21.29 9.20 -3.19
CA LYS A 126 -22.49 9.88 -2.71
C LYS A 126 -23.67 8.92 -2.78
N ILE A 127 -24.47 8.82 -1.71
CA ILE A 127 -25.77 8.15 -1.76
C ILE A 127 -26.67 8.95 -2.70
N LYS A 128 -27.20 8.29 -3.74
CA LYS A 128 -28.23 8.92 -4.59
C LYS A 128 -29.53 8.98 -3.80
N ALA A 129 -30.14 10.16 -3.76
CA ALA A 129 -31.39 10.44 -3.03
C ALA A 129 -32.65 9.74 -3.58
N SER A 130 -32.53 8.61 -4.27
CA SER A 130 -33.62 7.94 -4.98
C SER A 130 -33.89 6.50 -4.51
N GLU A 131 -33.33 6.07 -3.38
CA GLU A 131 -33.59 4.74 -2.79
C GLU A 131 -34.23 4.78 -1.40
N THR A 132 -34.64 5.97 -0.92
CA THR A 132 -35.24 6.11 0.42
C THR A 132 -36.78 6.13 0.42
N ASP A 133 -37.43 6.17 -0.75
CA ASP A 133 -38.90 6.35 -0.84
C ASP A 133 -39.74 5.07 -1.04
N LEU A 134 -39.17 3.86 -0.91
CA LEU A 134 -39.92 2.61 -1.14
C LEU A 134 -40.16 1.71 0.09
N GLN A 135 -39.80 2.14 1.31
CA GLN A 135 -40.07 1.33 2.51
C GLN A 135 -41.17 1.86 3.45
N HIS A 136 -41.83 2.97 3.14
CA HIS A 136 -42.90 3.52 4.01
C HIS A 136 -44.34 3.29 3.55
N SER A 137 -44.58 2.45 2.55
CA SER A 137 -45.93 2.19 2.05
C SER A 137 -46.23 0.71 1.80
N GLN A 138 -45.95 -0.16 2.78
CA GLN A 138 -46.64 -1.46 2.93
C GLN A 138 -46.69 -1.88 4.40
N VAL A 139 -47.48 -1.17 5.20
CA VAL A 139 -48.18 -1.78 6.35
C VAL A 139 -49.59 -1.18 6.34
N SER A 140 -50.54 -1.94 5.80
CA SER A 140 -51.98 -1.76 5.99
C SER A 140 -52.48 -2.93 6.81
#